data_AF-A0A846H3K9-F1
#
_entry.id   AF-A0A846H3K9-F1
#
_cell.length_a   1.000
_cell.length_b   1.000
_cell.length_c   1.000
_cell.angle_alpha   90.00
_cell.angle_beta   90.00
_cell.angle_gamma   90.00
#
_symmetry.space_group_name_H-M   'P 1'
#
loop_
_entity.id
_entity.type
_entity.pdbx_description
1 polymer ?
#
loop_
_entity_poly.entity_id
_entity_poly.type
_entity_poly.pdbx_seq_one_letter_code
_entity_poly.pdbx_strand_id
1 'polypeptide(L)'
;MKRKLLKTVQRINSTAGCLALSVVFASAISALLSGGAEQLIGGGFNIGDKRAYQRLSSLSYASVLLGTAAIALTSCVGASLSYLDEEEKDKQEKTVDLLEESAIIQLSDESALVESEEIQQMFVVEKPSRVFSYYIVKIQGCPSIGGLHLFRFSSHKGLGEDLNTVVSARIDNSQIPDLAVIFEVRYPKQENLVGKSFSSDCADPKQALSRYLQFHYKWIQAKRHSRFQASKIDDCKGCCYFHGDNRVVCGIHADGWDGLDCPDKQLIEGLVQRKWEDWKTVEALNEGLVEAEISRHETSIFLKDKYSGRHFSFDFDGNLLPYSDSIPGFINSLLAYVTYFKTRVIEEKDFSSPEKIAELNKGLVNASVRVEGPNIVVIDRDTRKDHFFRHDGFPINPYCSERPLVLCHHDYNLVLLVDYLRTKNSNNISEV
;
A
#
# COMPACT_ATOMS: atom_id res chain seq x y z
N MET A 1 -30.08 19.26 -28.02
CA MET A 1 -29.61 18.64 -29.29
C MET A 1 -28.10 18.36 -29.27
N LYS A 2 -27.26 19.33 -28.86
CA LYS A 2 -25.79 19.21 -28.77
C LYS A 2 -25.28 18.05 -27.89
N ARG A 3 -25.80 17.89 -26.67
CA ARG A 3 -25.43 16.78 -25.75
C ARG A 3 -25.73 15.38 -26.27
N LYS A 4 -26.80 15.20 -27.06
CA LYS A 4 -27.11 13.91 -27.72
C LYS A 4 -26.11 13.63 -28.84
N LEU A 5 -25.73 14.66 -29.61
CA LEU A 5 -24.70 14.54 -30.65
C LEU A 5 -23.33 14.20 -30.06
N LEU A 6 -22.93 14.88 -28.98
CA LEU A 6 -21.66 14.66 -28.27
C LEU A 6 -21.55 13.20 -27.76
N LYS A 7 -22.59 12.69 -27.10
CA LYS A 7 -22.65 11.30 -26.63
C LYS A 7 -22.59 10.28 -27.78
N THR A 8 -23.21 10.59 -28.93
CA THR A 8 -23.13 9.73 -30.11
C THR A 8 -21.71 9.68 -30.68
N VAL A 9 -21.02 10.82 -30.76
CA VAL A 9 -19.63 10.89 -31.25
C VAL A 9 -18.66 10.19 -30.29
N GLN A 10 -18.84 10.35 -28.97
CA GLN A 10 -18.06 9.62 -27.96
C GLN A 10 -18.22 8.10 -28.10
N ARG A 11 -19.45 7.61 -28.32
CA ARG A 11 -19.69 6.17 -28.57
C ARG A 11 -19.01 5.70 -29.85
N ILE A 12 -19.08 6.47 -30.94
CA ILE A 12 -18.40 6.11 -32.20
C ILE A 12 -16.89 6.03 -32.00
N ASN A 13 -16.30 6.99 -31.27
CA ASN A 13 -14.87 7.04 -31.00
C ASN A 13 -14.41 5.86 -30.12
N SER A 14 -15.18 5.52 -29.08
CA SER A 14 -14.91 4.36 -28.23
C SER A 14 -14.99 3.04 -29.02
N THR A 15 -16.05 2.86 -29.82
CA THR A 15 -16.21 1.67 -30.66
C THR A 15 -15.08 1.54 -31.69
N ALA A 16 -14.66 2.65 -32.31
CA ALA A 16 -13.53 2.66 -33.24
C ALA A 16 -12.20 2.28 -32.55
N GLY A 17 -11.97 2.77 -31.32
CA GLY A 17 -10.81 2.39 -30.50
C GLY A 17 -10.80 0.90 -30.15
N CYS A 18 -11.94 0.34 -29.73
CA CYS A 18 -12.08 -1.09 -29.43
C CYS A 18 -11.82 -1.96 -30.66
N LEU A 19 -12.36 -1.58 -31.83
CA LEU A 19 -12.11 -2.28 -33.10
C LEU A 19 -10.64 -2.22 -33.49
N ALA A 20 -9.99 -1.07 -33.36
CA ALA A 20 -8.55 -0.94 -33.63
C ALA A 20 -7.71 -1.84 -32.69
N LEU A 21 -8.07 -1.93 -31.41
CA LEU A 21 -7.41 -2.82 -30.45
C LEU A 21 -7.56 -4.30 -30.82
N SER A 22 -8.77 -4.73 -31.21
CA SER A 22 -9.01 -6.10 -31.67
C SER A 22 -8.20 -6.45 -32.92
N VAL A 23 -8.07 -5.51 -33.86
CA VAL A 23 -7.25 -5.68 -35.07
C VAL A 23 -5.77 -5.77 -34.72
N VAL A 24 -5.26 -4.95 -33.80
CA VAL A 24 -3.87 -5.02 -33.32
C VAL A 24 -3.60 -6.38 -32.66
N PHE A 25 -4.50 -6.85 -31.80
CA PHE A 25 -4.35 -8.12 -31.09
C PHE A 25 -4.34 -9.31 -32.06
N ALA A 26 -5.30 -9.38 -32.99
CA ALA A 26 -5.36 -10.45 -33.99
C ALA A 26 -4.13 -10.43 -34.93
N SER A 27 -3.68 -9.24 -35.33
CA SER A 27 -2.52 -9.07 -36.20
C SER A 27 -1.21 -9.40 -35.49
N ALA A 28 -1.09 -9.11 -34.19
CA ALA A 28 0.09 -9.48 -33.40
C ALA A 28 0.23 -11.01 -33.26
N ILE A 29 -0.87 -11.71 -32.99
CA ILE A 29 -0.90 -13.18 -32.96
C ILE A 29 -0.51 -13.74 -34.34
N SER A 30 -1.08 -13.18 -35.42
CA SER A 30 -0.76 -13.62 -36.78
C SER A 30 0.71 -13.38 -37.15
N ALA A 31 1.30 -12.25 -36.74
CA ALA A 31 2.71 -11.93 -36.95
C ALA A 31 3.65 -12.89 -36.21
N LEU A 32 3.32 -13.25 -34.96
CA LEU A 32 4.09 -14.20 -34.15
C LEU A 32 4.04 -15.62 -34.74
N LEU A 33 2.85 -16.09 -35.12
CA LEU A 33 2.68 -17.42 -35.70
C LEU A 33 3.35 -17.54 -37.08
N SER A 34 3.21 -16.53 -37.93
CA SER A 34 3.84 -16.53 -39.26
C SER A 34 5.35 -16.34 -39.22
N GLY A 35 5.86 -15.48 -38.33
CA GLY A 35 7.31 -15.32 -38.10
C GLY A 35 7.94 -16.59 -37.51
N GLY A 36 7.26 -17.26 -36.57
CA GLY A 36 7.68 -18.56 -36.05
C GLY A 36 7.69 -19.65 -37.12
N ALA A 37 6.66 -19.73 -37.95
CA ALA A 37 6.60 -20.67 -39.07
C ALA A 37 7.71 -20.43 -40.11
N GLU A 38 8.04 -19.17 -40.42
CA GLU A 38 9.15 -18.82 -41.32
C GLU A 38 10.50 -19.32 -40.78
N GLN A 39 10.76 -19.16 -39.48
CA GLN A 39 11.99 -19.62 -38.84
C GLN A 39 12.09 -21.15 -38.82
N LEU A 40 10.97 -21.85 -38.56
CA LEU A 40 10.93 -23.31 -38.60
C LEU A 40 11.18 -23.86 -40.01
N ILE A 41 10.63 -23.24 -41.05
CA ILE A 41 10.94 -23.60 -42.44
C ILE A 41 12.41 -23.31 -42.77
N GLY A 42 12.96 -22.21 -42.26
CA GLY A 42 14.40 -21.90 -42.34
C GLY A 42 15.29 -22.94 -41.66
N GLY A 43 14.79 -23.62 -40.62
CA GLY A 43 15.44 -24.72 -39.91
C GLY A 43 15.26 -26.11 -40.55
N GLY A 44 14.64 -26.20 -41.73
CA GLY A 44 14.47 -27.45 -42.48
C GLY A 44 13.17 -28.21 -42.22
N PHE A 45 12.23 -27.64 -41.45
CA PHE A 45 10.93 -28.27 -41.19
C PHE A 45 9.93 -27.98 -42.33
N ASN A 46 9.27 -29.01 -42.86
CA ASN A 46 8.34 -28.87 -43.98
C ASN A 46 6.92 -28.49 -43.50
N ILE A 47 6.71 -27.22 -43.16
CA ILE A 47 5.45 -26.67 -42.58
C ILE A 47 4.70 -25.78 -43.61
N GLY A 48 5.13 -25.76 -44.87
CA GLY A 48 4.48 -25.04 -45.98
C GLY A 48 5.41 -24.08 -46.73
N ASP A 49 4.83 -23.17 -47.52
CA ASP A 49 5.60 -22.23 -48.36
C ASP A 49 6.12 -21.04 -47.55
N LYS A 50 7.46 -20.94 -47.46
CA LYS A 50 8.17 -19.84 -46.80
C LYS A 50 7.72 -18.46 -47.29
N ARG A 51 7.46 -18.30 -48.59
CA ARG A 51 7.06 -17.00 -49.18
C ARG A 51 5.65 -16.58 -48.75
N ALA A 52 4.77 -17.53 -48.47
CA ALA A 52 3.43 -17.24 -47.97
C ALA A 52 3.48 -16.71 -46.54
N TYR A 53 4.27 -17.34 -45.66
CA TYR A 53 4.43 -16.91 -44.27
C TYR A 53 5.17 -15.57 -44.14
N GLN A 54 6.15 -15.30 -45.00
CA GLN A 54 6.84 -14.00 -45.03
C GLN A 54 5.89 -12.85 -45.47
N ARG A 55 4.98 -13.10 -46.42
CA ARG A 55 3.94 -12.13 -46.81
C ARG A 55 2.91 -11.92 -45.69
N LEU A 56 2.52 -13.01 -45.02
CA LEU A 56 1.58 -12.94 -43.91
C LEU A 56 2.15 -12.19 -42.70
N SER A 57 3.44 -12.38 -42.39
CA SER A 57 4.13 -11.68 -41.30
C SER A 57 4.24 -10.19 -41.57
N SER A 58 4.71 -9.80 -42.75
CA SER A 58 4.80 -8.39 -43.19
C SER A 58 3.45 -7.67 -43.22
N LEU A 59 2.40 -8.30 -43.73
CA LEU A 59 1.02 -7.75 -43.69
C LEU A 59 0.53 -7.59 -42.25
N SER A 60 0.83 -8.56 -41.38
CA SER A 60 0.46 -8.53 -39.97
C SER A 60 1.16 -7.40 -39.22
N TYR A 61 2.47 -7.19 -39.45
CA TYR A 61 3.21 -6.06 -38.88
C TYR A 61 2.68 -4.71 -39.39
N ALA A 62 2.37 -4.59 -40.69
CA ALA A 62 1.77 -3.37 -41.24
C ALA A 62 0.39 -3.08 -40.61
N SER A 63 -0.42 -4.11 -40.37
CA SER A 63 -1.72 -3.99 -39.70
C SER A 63 -1.59 -3.55 -38.24
N VAL A 64 -0.58 -4.03 -37.51
CA VAL A 64 -0.28 -3.56 -36.14
C VAL A 64 0.09 -2.07 -36.14
N LEU A 65 0.90 -1.62 -37.09
CA LEU A 65 1.28 -0.20 -37.22
C LEU A 65 0.09 0.71 -37.56
N LEU A 66 -0.79 0.27 -38.46
CA LEU A 66 -2.01 1.00 -38.79
C LEU A 66 -3.01 1.03 -37.63
N GLY A 67 -3.16 -0.09 -36.92
CA GLY A 67 -4.03 -0.17 -35.74
C GLY A 67 -3.54 0.69 -34.58
N THR A 68 -2.22 0.76 -34.34
CA THR A 68 -1.64 1.65 -33.31
C THR A 68 -1.79 3.13 -33.67
N ALA A 69 -1.65 3.50 -34.94
CA ALA A 69 -1.95 4.86 -35.40
C ALA A 69 -3.43 5.23 -35.23
N ALA A 70 -4.35 4.29 -35.49
CA ALA A 70 -5.79 4.49 -35.26
C ALA A 70 -6.13 4.65 -33.76
N ILE A 71 -5.43 3.93 -32.88
CA ILE A 71 -5.57 4.09 -31.42
C ILE A 71 -5.10 5.48 -30.97
N ALA A 72 -3.97 5.97 -31.50
CA ALA A 72 -3.48 7.32 -31.18
C ALA A 72 -4.47 8.40 -31.64
N LEU A 73 -5.02 8.28 -32.85
CA LEU A 73 -6.03 9.22 -33.38
C LEU A 73 -7.33 9.20 -32.57
N THR A 74 -7.86 8.03 -32.24
CA THR A 74 -9.08 7.91 -31.41
C THR A 74 -8.85 8.39 -29.98
N SER A 75 -7.65 8.24 -29.44
CA SER A 75 -7.29 8.80 -28.12
C SER A 75 -7.24 10.33 -28.14
N CYS A 76 -6.65 10.94 -29.17
CA CYS A 76 -6.64 12.39 -29.34
C CYS A 76 -8.04 12.99 -29.54
N VAL A 77 -8.88 12.32 -30.35
CA VAL A 77 -10.28 12.71 -30.57
C VAL A 77 -11.10 12.52 -29.28
N GLY A 78 -10.84 11.45 -28.53
CA GLY A 78 -11.46 11.19 -27.23
C GLY A 78 -11.13 12.29 -26.21
N ALA A 79 -9.86 12.64 -26.06
CA ALA A 79 -9.43 13.73 -25.18
C ALA A 79 -10.07 15.07 -25.56
N SER A 80 -10.17 15.37 -26.85
CA SER A 80 -10.81 16.58 -27.35
C SER A 80 -12.33 16.61 -27.09
N LEU A 81 -13.01 15.45 -27.16
CA LEU A 81 -14.44 15.32 -26.87
C LEU A 81 -14.75 15.34 -25.37
N SER A 82 -13.84 14.85 -24.53
CA SER A 82 -13.95 14.91 -23.07
C SER A 82 -13.80 16.36 -22.56
N TYR A 83 -12.85 17.11 -23.12
CA TYR A 83 -12.69 18.55 -22.82
C TYR A 83 -13.97 19.35 -23.13
N LEU A 84 -14.67 19.03 -24.22
CA LEU A 84 -15.94 19.68 -24.59
C LEU A 84 -17.13 19.26 -23.69
N ASP A 85 -17.11 18.07 -23.07
CA ASP A 85 -18.13 17.63 -22.09
C ASP A 85 -17.88 18.25 -20.70
N GLU A 86 -16.61 18.48 -20.33
CA GLU A 86 -16.19 19.16 -19.11
C GLU A 86 -16.59 20.64 -19.12
N GLU A 87 -16.37 21.36 -20.23
CA GLU A 87 -16.78 22.77 -20.36
C GLU A 87 -18.31 22.96 -20.28
N GLU A 88 -19.11 21.94 -20.63
CA GLU A 88 -20.57 21.94 -20.49
C GLU A 88 -21.04 21.60 -19.06
N LYS A 89 -20.28 20.81 -18.29
CA LYS A 89 -20.60 20.41 -16.90
C LYS A 89 -20.22 21.46 -15.86
N ASP A 90 -19.09 22.15 -16.03
CA ASP A 90 -18.61 23.23 -15.15
C ASP A 90 -19.58 24.41 -15.03
N LYS A 91 -20.45 24.60 -16.05
CA LYS A 91 -21.49 25.64 -16.04
C LYS A 91 -22.73 25.26 -15.22
N GLN A 92 -22.89 23.98 -14.85
CA GLN A 92 -24.05 23.48 -14.11
C GLN A 92 -23.75 23.24 -12.62
N GLU A 93 -22.53 22.82 -12.29
CA GLU A 93 -22.10 22.43 -10.93
C GLU A 93 -21.93 23.62 -9.97
N LYS A 94 -21.58 24.82 -10.47
CA LYS A 94 -21.52 26.07 -9.68
C LYS A 94 -22.83 26.50 -9.01
N THR A 95 -23.95 25.86 -9.30
CA THR A 95 -25.27 26.22 -8.75
C THR A 95 -25.72 25.29 -7.61
N VAL A 96 -25.06 24.14 -7.41
CA VAL A 96 -25.50 23.09 -6.47
C VAL A 96 -24.65 23.06 -5.19
N ASP A 97 -23.36 23.40 -5.26
CA ASP A 97 -22.43 23.36 -4.11
C ASP A 97 -22.78 24.32 -2.94
N LEU A 98 -23.68 25.30 -3.13
CA LEU A 98 -24.06 26.24 -2.07
C LEU A 98 -25.13 25.71 -1.09
N LEU A 99 -25.66 24.50 -1.27
CA LEU A 99 -26.77 23.97 -0.47
C LEU A 99 -26.44 22.73 0.39
N GLU A 100 -25.39 21.96 0.07
CA GLU A 100 -25.09 20.70 0.77
C GLU A 100 -24.14 20.82 1.96
N GLU A 101 -23.45 21.95 2.15
CA GLU A 101 -22.48 22.16 3.24
C GLU A 101 -23.12 22.33 4.64
N SER A 102 -24.46 22.30 4.75
CA SER A 102 -25.19 22.54 6.00
C SER A 102 -25.78 21.29 6.69
N ALA A 103 -25.67 20.10 6.09
CA ALA A 103 -26.47 18.93 6.51
C ALA A 103 -25.69 17.73 7.11
N ILE A 104 -24.35 17.75 7.16
CA ILE A 104 -23.53 16.60 7.60
C ILE A 104 -22.85 16.87 8.95
N ILE A 105 -23.61 17.35 9.93
CA ILE A 105 -23.22 17.35 11.35
C ILE A 105 -24.42 16.82 12.13
N GLN A 106 -24.63 15.50 12.11
CA GLN A 106 -25.45 14.78 13.09
C GLN A 106 -25.27 13.27 12.88
N LEU A 107 -24.97 12.56 13.98
CA LEU A 107 -24.94 11.10 14.20
C LEU A 107 -23.56 10.41 14.16
N SER A 108 -22.82 10.46 15.28
CA SER A 108 -22.24 9.25 15.96
C SER A 108 -21.58 9.63 17.31
N ASP A 109 -22.16 9.11 18.40
CA ASP A 109 -21.73 9.04 19.82
C ASP A 109 -20.70 10.05 20.39
N GLU A 110 -21.21 10.95 21.23
CA GLU A 110 -20.49 11.98 22.01
C GLU A 110 -19.51 11.43 23.06
N SER A 111 -19.54 10.13 23.41
CA SER A 111 -18.66 9.57 24.44
C SER A 111 -17.27 9.15 23.92
N ALA A 112 -17.13 8.82 22.64
CA ALA A 112 -15.84 8.45 22.02
C ALA A 112 -15.10 9.69 21.47
N LEU A 113 -15.82 10.80 21.29
CA LEU A 113 -15.27 12.06 20.82
C LEU A 113 -14.50 12.81 21.91
N VAL A 114 -14.90 12.70 23.18
CA VAL A 114 -14.24 13.45 24.28
C VAL A 114 -12.81 12.96 24.55
N GLU A 115 -12.56 11.64 24.54
CA GLU A 115 -11.19 11.11 24.67
C GLU A 115 -10.36 11.31 23.38
N SER A 116 -11.01 11.33 22.21
CA SER A 116 -10.38 11.66 20.92
C SER A 116 -9.99 13.14 20.85
N GLU A 117 -10.78 14.03 21.44
CA GLU A 117 -10.51 15.47 21.53
C GLU A 117 -9.39 15.80 22.51
N GLU A 118 -9.27 15.11 23.66
CA GLU A 118 -8.14 15.31 24.57
C GLU A 118 -6.80 14.87 23.94
N ILE A 119 -6.80 13.78 23.15
CA ILE A 119 -5.63 13.34 22.37
C ILE A 119 -5.37 14.28 21.17
N GLN A 120 -6.40 14.89 20.57
CA GLN A 120 -6.23 15.88 19.51
C GLN A 120 -5.76 17.25 20.05
N GLN A 121 -6.16 17.64 21.26
CA GLN A 121 -5.83 18.92 21.88
C GLN A 121 -4.40 18.99 22.43
N MET A 122 -3.77 17.86 22.76
CA MET A 122 -2.34 17.86 23.14
C MET A 122 -1.36 18.16 21.98
N PHE A 123 -1.83 18.12 20.72
CA PHE A 123 -0.96 18.23 19.54
C PHE A 123 -1.47 19.22 18.49
N VAL A 124 -1.91 20.40 18.93
CA VAL A 124 -2.19 21.52 18.02
C VAL A 124 -0.85 22.13 17.55
N VAL A 125 -0.25 21.49 16.55
CA VAL A 125 0.71 22.14 15.66
C VAL A 125 -0.08 22.58 14.44
N GLU A 126 -0.06 23.88 14.13
CA GLU A 126 -0.68 24.45 12.93
C GLU A 126 -0.28 23.61 11.70
N LYS A 127 -1.27 22.95 11.07
CA LYS A 127 -1.06 22.08 9.91
C LYS A 127 -0.43 22.88 8.75
N PRO A 128 0.75 22.50 8.22
CA PRO A 128 1.13 22.94 6.89
C PRO A 128 0.11 22.40 5.88
N SER A 129 -0.32 23.25 4.95
CA SER A 129 -1.52 23.07 4.11
C SER A 129 -1.48 21.92 3.10
N ARG A 130 -0.37 21.18 2.95
CA ARG A 130 -0.31 19.86 2.28
C ARG A 130 1.06 19.20 2.50
N VAL A 131 1.09 17.96 3.01
CA VAL A 131 2.31 17.16 3.15
C VAL A 131 2.33 16.04 2.11
N PHE A 132 3.42 15.95 1.37
CA PHE A 132 3.63 15.02 0.27
C PHE A 132 4.63 13.91 0.64
N SER A 133 4.26 12.66 0.35
CA SER A 133 5.20 11.52 0.42
C SER A 133 5.93 11.33 -0.89
N TYR A 134 7.25 11.22 -0.80
CA TYR A 134 8.13 10.88 -1.90
C TYR A 134 8.77 9.51 -1.68
N TYR A 135 8.64 8.63 -2.66
CA TYR A 135 9.20 7.28 -2.66
C TYR A 135 10.35 7.19 -3.65
N ILE A 136 11.46 6.58 -3.25
CA ILE A 136 12.57 6.29 -4.15
C ILE A 136 12.29 4.98 -4.87
N VAL A 137 12.23 5.02 -6.20
CA VAL A 137 12.05 3.84 -7.05
C VAL A 137 13.12 3.77 -8.13
N LYS A 138 13.36 2.56 -8.65
CA LYS A 138 14.28 2.32 -9.77
C LYS A 138 13.48 1.96 -11.02
N ILE A 139 13.58 2.77 -12.06
CA ILE A 139 13.03 2.44 -13.37
C ILE A 139 14.10 1.68 -14.15
N GLN A 140 13.76 0.48 -14.62
CA GLN A 140 14.60 -0.38 -15.45
C GLN A 140 13.94 -0.62 -16.81
N GLY A 141 14.73 -1.00 -17.82
CA GLY A 141 14.21 -1.38 -19.15
C GLY A 141 13.92 -0.23 -20.11
N CYS A 142 14.09 1.03 -19.71
CA CYS A 142 13.95 2.19 -20.58
C CYS A 142 15.15 3.14 -20.44
N PRO A 143 16.08 3.22 -21.43
CA PRO A 143 17.32 4.00 -21.28
C PRO A 143 17.12 5.51 -21.06
N SER A 144 16.05 6.08 -21.63
CA SER A 144 15.75 7.52 -21.55
C SER A 144 15.31 7.98 -20.16
N ILE A 145 14.65 7.10 -19.41
CA ILE A 145 14.14 7.37 -18.05
C ILE A 145 14.71 6.40 -17.02
N GLY A 146 15.74 5.63 -17.38
CA GLY A 146 16.33 4.62 -16.51
C GLY A 146 17.06 5.25 -15.33
N GLY A 147 17.07 4.53 -14.20
CA GLY A 147 17.78 4.95 -12.97
C GLY A 147 16.85 5.16 -11.79
N LEU A 148 17.35 5.86 -10.77
CA LEU A 148 16.59 6.20 -9.57
C LEU A 148 15.75 7.46 -9.77
N HIS A 149 14.53 7.43 -9.23
CA HIS A 149 13.57 8.51 -9.30
C HIS A 149 12.85 8.69 -7.97
N LEU A 150 12.45 9.93 -7.70
CA LEU A 150 11.44 10.23 -6.70
C LEU A 150 10.07 10.15 -7.33
N PHE A 151 9.16 9.47 -6.65
CA PHE A 151 7.78 9.25 -7.07
C PHE A 151 6.83 9.77 -6.01
N ARG A 152 5.77 10.45 -6.46
CA ARG A 152 4.64 10.87 -5.63
C ARG A 152 3.34 10.59 -6.36
N PHE A 153 2.35 10.10 -5.63
CA PHE A 153 0.96 10.04 -6.10
C PHE A 153 0.26 11.37 -5.84
N SER A 154 -0.48 11.86 -6.84
CA SER A 154 -1.32 13.04 -6.75
C SER A 154 -2.72 12.66 -7.19
N SER A 155 -3.67 12.65 -6.26
CA SER A 155 -5.09 12.53 -6.60
C SER A 155 -5.65 13.93 -6.85
N HIS A 156 -6.19 14.13 -8.04
CA HIS A 156 -6.98 15.32 -8.36
C HIS A 156 -8.44 15.00 -8.08
N LYS A 157 -8.96 15.44 -6.92
CA LYS A 157 -10.40 15.48 -6.68
C LYS A 157 -10.98 16.66 -7.46
N GLY A 158 -11.59 16.35 -8.60
CA GLY A 158 -12.25 17.35 -9.43
C GLY A 158 -12.96 16.81 -10.67
N LEU A 159 -12.88 15.49 -10.95
CA LEU A 159 -13.32 14.93 -12.23
C LEU A 159 -14.06 13.58 -12.12
N GLY A 160 -14.75 13.31 -11.00
CA GLY A 160 -15.64 12.13 -10.87
C GLY A 160 -14.97 10.75 -10.95
N GLU A 161 -13.69 10.68 -11.30
CA GLU A 161 -12.81 9.53 -11.29
C GLU A 161 -11.52 9.95 -10.58
N ASP A 162 -11.09 9.19 -9.58
CA ASP A 162 -9.82 9.41 -8.88
C ASP A 162 -8.64 9.21 -9.84
N LEU A 163 -8.31 10.23 -10.62
CA LEU A 163 -7.13 10.26 -11.47
C LEU A 163 -5.90 10.39 -10.58
N ASN A 164 -5.36 9.22 -10.21
CA ASN A 164 -4.07 9.08 -9.54
C ASN A 164 -2.96 9.37 -10.56
N THR A 165 -2.53 10.62 -10.63
CA THR A 165 -1.38 11.02 -11.42
C THR A 165 -0.09 10.74 -10.66
N VAL A 166 0.92 10.23 -11.35
CA VAL A 166 2.25 10.01 -10.77
C VAL A 166 3.15 11.16 -11.20
N VAL A 167 3.62 11.93 -10.22
CA VAL A 167 4.63 12.97 -10.43
C VAL A 167 5.99 12.35 -10.09
N SER A 168 6.92 12.39 -11.04
CA SER A 168 8.25 11.83 -10.83
C SER A 168 9.37 12.76 -11.29
N ALA A 169 10.52 12.64 -10.63
CA ALA A 169 11.76 13.27 -11.09
C ALA A 169 12.94 12.33 -10.88
N ARG A 170 13.85 12.33 -11.85
CA ARG A 170 15.11 11.58 -11.77
C ARG A 170 15.98 12.15 -10.63
N ILE A 171 16.57 11.25 -9.85
CA ILE A 171 17.58 11.58 -8.85
C ILE A 171 18.94 11.65 -9.54
N ASP A 172 19.65 12.76 -9.34
CA ASP A 172 20.97 12.94 -9.94
C ASP A 172 22.00 12.03 -9.26
N ASN A 173 22.95 11.50 -10.05
CA ASN A 173 23.98 10.60 -9.52
C ASN A 173 24.82 11.22 -8.40
N SER A 174 24.96 12.55 -8.37
CA SER A 174 25.64 13.30 -7.32
C SER A 174 24.89 13.32 -5.98
N GLN A 175 23.56 13.14 -5.99
CA GLN A 175 22.71 13.15 -4.80
C GLN A 175 22.61 11.76 -4.14
N ILE A 176 22.89 10.70 -4.90
CA ILE A 176 22.80 9.31 -4.44
C ILE A 176 23.67 9.04 -3.20
N PRO A 177 24.95 9.49 -3.15
CA PRO A 177 25.77 9.30 -1.96
C PRO A 177 25.21 10.02 -0.74
N ASP A 178 24.63 11.22 -0.89
CA ASP A 178 24.03 11.97 0.23
C ASP A 178 22.81 11.22 0.79
N LEU A 179 21.93 10.73 -0.08
CA LEU A 179 20.77 9.92 0.30
C LEU A 179 21.19 8.60 0.96
N ALA A 180 22.25 7.95 0.45
CA ALA A 180 22.75 6.72 1.05
C ALA A 180 23.28 6.93 2.46
N VAL A 181 23.90 8.09 2.72
CA VAL A 181 24.21 8.49 4.11
C VAL A 181 22.88 8.65 4.85
N ILE A 182 21.96 9.53 4.41
CA ILE A 182 20.70 9.83 5.14
C ILE A 182 19.90 8.58 5.49
N PHE A 183 19.80 7.60 4.59
CA PHE A 183 19.06 6.37 4.84
C PHE A 183 19.91 5.25 5.47
N GLU A 184 21.12 5.55 5.92
CA GLU A 184 22.05 4.65 6.61
C GLU A 184 22.31 3.33 5.85
N VAL A 185 22.41 3.45 4.53
CA VAL A 185 22.59 2.32 3.64
C VAL A 185 24.04 1.84 3.72
N ARG A 186 24.26 0.70 4.41
CA ARG A 186 25.59 0.11 4.67
C ARG A 186 26.44 -0.15 3.41
N TYR A 187 25.82 -0.30 2.25
CA TYR A 187 26.49 -0.43 0.95
C TYR A 187 25.78 0.48 -0.05
N PRO A 188 26.38 1.60 -0.50
CA PRO A 188 25.72 2.58 -1.37
C PRO A 188 25.60 2.07 -2.81
N LYS A 189 24.93 0.93 -2.99
CA LYS A 189 24.39 0.51 -4.27
C LYS A 189 23.05 1.21 -4.45
N GLN A 190 22.81 1.74 -5.64
CA GLN A 190 21.57 2.43 -5.99
C GLN A 190 20.31 1.63 -5.62
N GLU A 191 20.41 0.31 -5.66
CA GLU A 191 19.31 -0.62 -5.37
C GLU A 191 18.86 -0.57 -3.91
N ASN A 192 19.75 -0.26 -2.98
CA ASN A 192 19.43 -0.23 -1.55
C ASN A 192 18.70 1.06 -1.13
N LEU A 193 18.61 2.04 -2.02
CA LEU A 193 17.78 3.23 -1.83
C LEU A 193 16.34 3.00 -2.27
N VAL A 194 16.05 1.94 -3.03
CA VAL A 194 14.70 1.63 -3.49
C VAL A 194 13.82 1.30 -2.29
N GLY A 195 12.62 1.89 -2.25
CA GLY A 195 11.66 1.72 -1.15
C GLY A 195 11.86 2.69 0.01
N LYS A 196 12.97 3.44 0.06
CA LYS A 196 13.12 4.53 1.03
C LYS A 196 12.17 5.68 0.68
N SER A 197 11.71 6.40 1.69
CA SER A 197 10.76 7.51 1.52
C SER A 197 11.04 8.67 2.46
N PHE A 198 10.53 9.85 2.12
CA PHE A 198 10.54 11.02 2.98
C PHE A 198 9.34 11.93 2.68
N SER A 199 8.99 12.78 3.66
CA SER A 199 7.92 13.77 3.55
C SER A 199 8.43 15.18 3.23
N SER A 200 7.63 15.97 2.52
CA SER A 200 7.91 17.37 2.19
C SER A 200 6.63 18.16 1.96
N ASP A 201 6.66 19.46 2.22
CA ASP A 201 5.62 20.42 1.82
C ASP A 201 5.75 20.89 0.37
N CYS A 202 6.90 20.65 -0.28
CA CYS A 202 7.13 21.01 -1.67
C CYS A 202 6.42 20.03 -2.60
N ALA A 203 5.60 20.53 -3.53
CA ALA A 203 4.88 19.68 -4.50
C ALA A 203 5.76 19.17 -5.66
N ASP A 204 6.82 19.90 -5.98
CA ASP A 204 7.81 19.54 -7.01
C ASP A 204 8.87 18.59 -6.44
N PRO A 205 9.04 17.35 -6.99
CA PRO A 205 9.98 16.37 -6.44
C PRO A 205 11.43 16.85 -6.40
N LYS A 206 11.88 17.69 -7.35
CA LYS A 206 13.26 18.20 -7.35
C LYS A 206 13.50 19.19 -6.21
N GLN A 207 12.59 20.13 -6.02
CA GLN A 207 12.63 21.05 -4.88
C GLN A 207 12.52 20.30 -3.55
N ALA A 208 11.62 19.32 -3.44
CA ALA A 208 11.48 18.49 -2.26
C ALA A 208 12.80 17.78 -1.90
N LEU A 209 13.47 17.18 -2.89
CA LEU A 209 14.76 16.54 -2.69
C LEU A 209 15.85 17.52 -2.27
N SER A 210 15.97 18.65 -2.98
CA SER A 210 16.97 19.67 -2.70
C SER A 210 16.84 20.17 -1.25
N ARG A 211 15.61 20.47 -0.82
CA ARG A 211 15.31 20.92 0.54
C ARG A 211 15.59 19.83 1.58
N TYR A 212 15.21 18.59 1.30
CA TYR A 212 15.48 17.45 2.19
C TYR A 212 16.98 17.21 2.40
N LEU A 213 17.78 17.29 1.34
CA LEU A 213 19.24 17.21 1.40
C LEU A 213 19.84 18.39 2.18
N GLN A 214 19.31 19.60 1.97
CA GLN A 214 19.75 20.80 2.68
C GLN A 214 19.52 20.69 4.19
N PHE A 215 18.34 20.21 4.62
CA PHE A 215 18.06 19.98 6.03
C PHE A 215 19.06 19.00 6.66
N HIS A 216 19.48 17.98 5.92
CA HIS A 216 20.42 16.97 6.43
C HIS A 216 21.90 17.30 6.16
N TYR A 217 22.23 18.43 5.55
CA TYR A 217 23.58 18.75 5.06
C TYR A 217 24.66 18.64 6.15
N LYS A 218 24.41 19.23 7.33
CA LYS A 218 25.37 19.20 8.46
C LYS A 218 25.64 17.76 8.93
N TRP A 219 24.59 16.96 9.00
CA TRP A 219 24.68 15.55 9.39
C TRP A 219 25.42 14.72 8.33
N ILE A 220 25.15 14.97 7.03
CA ILE A 220 25.87 14.35 5.91
C ILE A 220 27.36 14.65 6.00
N GLN A 221 27.74 15.92 6.23
CA GLN A 221 29.13 16.31 6.39
C GLN A 221 29.79 15.56 7.55
N ALA A 222 29.11 15.44 8.68
CA ALA A 222 29.65 14.81 9.88
C ALA A 222 29.93 13.32 9.70
N LYS A 223 28.98 12.57 9.15
CA LYS A 223 29.13 11.13 8.85
C LYS A 223 30.27 10.87 7.86
N ARG A 224 30.56 11.83 6.96
CA ARG A 224 31.70 11.75 6.03
C ARG A 224 33.04 12.07 6.67
N HIS A 225 33.08 12.91 7.69
CA HIS A 225 34.32 13.47 8.22
C HIS A 225 35.07 12.52 9.19
N SER A 226 34.58 11.31 9.47
CA SER A 226 35.16 10.27 10.37
C SER A 226 35.58 10.71 11.79
N ARG A 227 35.42 11.98 12.14
CA ARG A 227 35.79 12.60 13.43
C ARG A 227 34.82 12.26 14.57
N PHE A 228 33.67 11.66 14.26
CA PHE A 228 32.61 11.36 15.20
C PHE A 228 32.34 9.86 15.22
N GLN A 229 32.15 9.27 16.41
CA GLN A 229 31.70 7.89 16.53
C GLN A 229 30.29 7.75 15.94
N ALA A 230 30.07 6.74 15.10
CA ALA A 230 28.84 6.59 14.32
C ALA A 230 27.58 6.59 15.21
N SER A 231 27.61 5.87 16.33
CA SER A 231 26.51 5.75 17.29
C SER A 231 26.07 7.09 17.90
N LYS A 232 27.00 8.01 18.17
CA LYS A 232 26.69 9.31 18.79
C LYS A 232 26.06 10.31 17.83
N ILE A 233 26.08 10.04 16.52
CA ILE A 233 25.56 10.95 15.46
C ILE A 233 24.13 10.56 15.07
N ASP A 234 23.75 9.29 15.21
CA ASP A 234 22.48 8.77 14.72
C ASP A 234 21.28 9.39 15.48
N ASP A 235 21.41 9.59 16.78
CA ASP A 235 20.37 10.22 17.62
C ASP A 235 20.10 11.70 17.26
N CYS A 236 21.05 12.35 16.59
CA CYS A 236 21.01 13.78 16.23
C CYS A 236 20.54 14.04 14.80
N LYS A 237 20.07 13.03 14.08
CA LYS A 237 19.49 13.18 12.74
C LYS A 237 18.29 14.15 12.80
N GLY A 238 18.30 15.18 11.95
CA GLY A 238 17.24 16.20 11.91
C GLY A 238 17.31 17.26 13.02
N CYS A 239 18.40 17.35 13.79
CA CYS A 239 18.61 18.38 14.82
C CYS A 239 19.25 19.66 14.24
N CYS A 240 18.74 20.83 14.61
CA CYS A 240 19.24 22.13 14.13
C CYS A 240 20.62 22.50 14.73
N TYR A 241 20.92 22.01 15.93
CA TYR A 241 22.14 22.29 16.69
C TYR A 241 23.32 21.37 16.38
N PHE A 242 23.36 20.80 15.18
CA PHE A 242 24.51 20.05 14.71
C PHE A 242 25.72 21.00 14.50
N HIS A 243 26.47 21.34 15.54
CA HIS A 243 27.63 22.24 15.46
C HIS A 243 28.95 21.47 15.51
N GLY A 244 29.75 21.62 14.47
CA GLY A 244 31.08 21.01 14.32
C GLY A 244 32.21 21.93 14.77
N ASP A 245 33.32 21.28 15.13
CA ASP A 245 34.70 21.76 15.31
C ASP A 245 35.21 22.24 16.68
N ASN A 246 34.41 22.32 17.76
CA ASN A 246 34.92 22.20 19.16
C ASN A 246 33.86 22.28 20.28
N ARG A 247 32.55 22.23 20.01
CA ARG A 247 31.50 22.36 21.04
C ARG A 247 30.27 21.52 20.68
N VAL A 248 30.03 20.50 21.50
CA VAL A 248 28.75 19.87 21.84
C VAL A 248 27.75 19.67 20.68
N VAL A 249 27.75 18.45 20.14
CA VAL A 249 26.50 17.81 19.69
C VAL A 249 25.75 17.51 20.99
N CYS A 250 24.66 18.24 21.28
CA CYS A 250 23.65 17.86 22.27
C CYS A 250 24.23 17.23 23.56
N GLY A 251 24.74 18.04 24.50
CA GLY A 251 25.52 17.66 25.70
C GLY A 251 26.01 16.20 25.76
N ILE A 252 27.27 15.93 25.39
CA ILE A 252 27.85 14.58 25.51
C ILE A 252 27.74 14.13 26.98
N HIS A 253 26.77 13.27 27.28
CA HIS A 253 26.86 12.38 28.44
C HIS A 253 27.94 11.34 28.12
N ALA A 254 28.77 10.99 29.10
CA ALA A 254 29.93 10.12 28.89
C ALA A 254 29.56 8.78 28.21
N ASP A 255 28.33 8.32 28.45
CA ASP A 255 27.81 7.03 28.00
C ASP A 255 26.96 7.11 26.71
N GLY A 256 26.75 8.32 26.15
CA GLY A 256 25.76 8.52 25.10
C GLY A 256 24.32 8.52 25.65
N TRP A 257 23.36 8.87 24.80
CA TRP A 257 21.94 8.77 25.15
C TRP A 257 21.47 7.38 24.71
N ASP A 258 21.80 6.34 25.48
CA ASP A 258 21.41 4.95 25.17
C ASP A 258 19.88 4.83 25.08
N GLY A 259 19.34 4.89 23.87
CA GLY A 259 17.90 4.75 23.60
C GLY A 259 17.03 5.94 24.04
N LEU A 260 17.62 7.11 24.32
CA LEU A 260 16.88 8.32 24.70
C LEU A 260 17.14 9.45 23.71
N ASP A 261 16.10 10.21 23.35
CA ASP A 261 16.28 11.41 22.53
C ASP A 261 17.09 12.47 23.30
N CYS A 262 18.04 13.14 22.63
CA CYS A 262 18.76 14.26 23.23
C CYS A 262 17.76 15.28 23.82
N PRO A 263 17.87 15.69 25.10
CA PRO A 263 16.96 16.64 25.72
C PRO A 263 17.07 18.05 25.11
N ASP A 264 18.23 18.39 24.53
CA ASP A 264 18.47 19.64 23.79
C ASP A 264 18.14 19.53 22.29
N LYS A 265 17.54 18.42 21.84
CA LYS A 265 17.23 18.18 20.42
C LYS A 265 16.13 19.14 19.99
N GLN A 266 16.53 20.18 19.27
CA GLN A 266 15.60 21.02 18.54
C GLN A 266 15.55 20.55 17.10
N LEU A 267 14.37 20.06 16.69
CA LEU A 267 14.11 19.67 15.31
C LEU A 267 14.30 20.86 14.38
N ILE A 268 14.83 20.61 13.19
CA ILE A 268 15.01 21.66 12.17
C ILE A 268 13.65 22.24 11.81
N GLU A 269 13.51 23.56 12.00
CA GLU A 269 12.32 24.30 11.60
C GLU A 269 12.07 24.15 10.10
N GLY A 270 10.83 23.80 9.74
CA GLY A 270 10.43 23.54 8.36
C GLY A 270 10.75 22.14 7.82
N LEU A 271 11.36 21.24 8.63
CA LEU A 271 11.37 19.82 8.31
C LEU A 271 9.95 19.28 8.47
N VAL A 272 9.29 19.00 7.36
CA VAL A 272 7.90 18.55 7.37
C VAL A 272 7.85 17.05 7.58
N GLN A 273 7.32 16.65 8.73
CA GLN A 273 7.00 15.26 9.04
C GLN A 273 5.49 15.08 9.07
N ARG A 274 5.03 13.91 8.63
CA ARG A 274 3.65 13.52 8.87
C ARG A 274 3.46 13.19 10.34
N LYS A 275 2.22 13.31 10.82
CA LYS A 275 1.87 13.09 12.23
C LYS A 275 2.48 11.80 12.78
N TRP A 276 2.42 10.71 12.01
CA TRP A 276 2.87 9.40 12.44
C TRP A 276 4.26 8.99 11.92
N GLU A 277 5.00 9.93 11.32
CA GLU A 277 6.43 9.73 11.07
C GLU A 277 7.26 9.99 12.33
N ASP A 278 6.77 10.77 13.28
CA ASP A 278 7.45 11.01 14.55
C ASP A 278 7.37 9.78 15.46
N TRP A 279 8.54 9.30 15.90
CA TRP A 279 8.68 8.11 16.74
C TRP A 279 8.01 8.32 18.10
N LYS A 280 8.15 9.50 18.71
CA LYS A 280 7.54 9.79 20.03
C LYS A 280 6.02 9.73 19.95
N THR A 281 5.47 10.32 18.88
CA THR A 281 4.03 10.31 18.62
C THR A 281 3.50 8.88 18.43
N VAL A 282 4.25 7.99 17.78
CA VAL A 282 3.87 6.57 17.64
C VAL A 282 4.05 5.79 18.95
N GLU A 283 5.12 6.02 19.71
CA GLU A 283 5.35 5.37 21.01
C GLU A 283 4.23 5.68 22.01
N ALA A 284 3.77 6.94 22.07
CA ALA A 284 2.67 7.34 22.92
C ALA A 284 1.36 6.58 22.64
N LEU A 285 1.16 6.07 21.42
CA LEU A 285 -0.02 5.26 21.09
C LEU A 285 -0.02 3.90 21.81
N ASN A 286 1.14 3.39 22.25
CA ASN A 286 1.23 2.13 22.98
C ASN A 286 0.66 2.23 24.40
N GLU A 287 0.55 3.44 24.96
CA GLU A 287 0.02 3.64 26.30
C GLU A 287 -1.43 3.16 26.39
N GLY A 288 -1.68 2.17 27.25
CA GLY A 288 -3.02 1.62 27.48
C GLY A 288 -3.48 0.57 26.46
N LEU A 289 -2.63 0.12 25.53
CA LEU A 289 -2.95 -1.02 24.68
C LEU A 289 -2.98 -2.33 25.47
N VAL A 290 -3.98 -3.17 25.19
CA VAL A 290 -4.13 -4.50 25.81
C VAL A 290 -3.88 -5.59 24.76
N GLU A 291 -2.90 -6.45 25.02
CA GLU A 291 -2.51 -7.55 24.10
C GLU A 291 -2.26 -7.06 22.66
N ALA A 292 -1.78 -5.83 22.52
CA ALA A 292 -1.43 -5.23 21.24
C ALA A 292 -0.18 -4.36 21.38
N GLU A 293 0.51 -4.13 20.27
CA GLU A 293 1.73 -3.32 20.22
C GLU A 293 1.81 -2.58 18.89
N ILE A 294 2.20 -1.32 18.95
CA ILE A 294 2.40 -0.47 17.78
C ILE A 294 3.89 -0.20 17.62
N SER A 295 4.42 -0.47 16.43
CA SER A 295 5.79 -0.15 16.06
C SER A 295 5.81 0.65 14.76
N ARG A 296 6.76 1.57 14.61
CA ARG A 296 7.01 2.23 13.33
C ARG A 296 8.10 1.48 12.56
N HIS A 297 7.90 1.37 11.26
CA HIS A 297 8.86 0.88 10.29
C HIS A 297 9.22 1.99 9.29
N GLU A 298 10.11 1.71 8.34
CA GLU A 298 10.65 2.72 7.42
C GLU A 298 9.59 3.42 6.56
N THR A 299 8.48 2.73 6.26
CA THR A 299 7.46 3.19 5.31
C THR A 299 6.03 3.06 5.83
N SER A 300 5.85 2.55 7.03
CA SER A 300 4.54 2.24 7.59
C SER A 300 4.58 2.11 9.11
N ILE A 301 3.40 2.02 9.70
CA ILE A 301 3.18 1.76 11.12
C ILE A 301 2.52 0.39 11.21
N PHE A 302 3.02 -0.45 12.10
CA PHE A 302 2.49 -1.78 12.34
C PHE A 302 1.80 -1.80 13.69
N LEU A 303 0.56 -2.30 13.72
CA LEU A 303 -0.12 -2.70 14.94
C LEU A 303 -0.20 -4.22 14.94
N LYS A 304 0.40 -4.85 15.94
CA LYS A 304 0.38 -6.29 16.14
C LYS A 304 -0.57 -6.64 17.26
N ASP A 305 -1.57 -7.46 16.96
CA ASP A 305 -2.41 -8.07 17.98
C ASP A 305 -1.73 -9.34 18.52
N LYS A 306 -1.28 -9.31 19.77
CA LYS A 306 -0.63 -10.43 20.45
C LYS A 306 -1.62 -11.55 20.76
N TYR A 307 -2.90 -11.21 20.96
CA TYR A 307 -3.94 -12.18 21.26
C TYR A 307 -4.32 -13.02 20.05
N SER A 308 -4.71 -12.38 18.93
CA SER A 308 -5.12 -13.09 17.71
C SER A 308 -3.96 -13.42 16.75
N GLY A 309 -2.79 -12.81 16.94
CA GLY A 309 -1.64 -12.94 16.05
C GLY A 309 -1.76 -12.16 14.73
N ARG A 310 -2.78 -11.30 14.60
CA ARG A 310 -3.04 -10.48 13.42
C ARG A 310 -2.12 -9.26 13.34
N HIS A 311 -1.88 -8.79 12.12
CA HIS A 311 -1.02 -7.65 11.85
C HIS A 311 -1.70 -6.62 10.97
N PHE A 312 -1.76 -5.40 11.46
CA PHE A 312 -2.37 -4.27 10.77
C PHE A 312 -1.26 -3.29 10.37
N SER A 313 -1.26 -2.86 9.11
CA SER A 313 -0.25 -1.96 8.56
C SER A 313 -0.90 -0.67 8.08
N PHE A 314 -0.37 0.48 8.49
CA PHE A 314 -0.89 1.80 8.18
C PHE A 314 0.17 2.66 7.49
N ASP A 315 -0.23 3.55 6.59
CA ASP A 315 0.64 4.61 6.11
C ASP A 315 0.88 5.69 7.19
N PHE A 316 1.78 6.64 6.93
CA PHE A 316 2.06 7.73 7.86
C PHE A 316 0.94 8.79 7.96
N ASP A 317 -0.11 8.70 7.14
CA ASP A 317 -1.33 9.49 7.29
C ASP A 317 -2.35 8.78 8.21
N GLY A 318 -2.06 7.52 8.56
CA GLY A 318 -2.87 6.67 9.44
C GLY A 318 -3.93 5.87 8.68
N ASN A 319 -3.82 5.71 7.36
CA ASN A 319 -4.75 4.89 6.58
C ASN A 319 -4.30 3.45 6.53
N LEU A 320 -5.24 2.51 6.67
CA LEU A 320 -4.96 1.07 6.56
C LEU A 320 -4.46 0.73 5.13
N LEU A 321 -3.35 0.00 5.04
CA LEU A 321 -2.76 -0.40 3.77
C LEU A 321 -3.57 -1.55 3.12
N PRO A 322 -3.67 -1.63 1.78
CA PRO A 322 -4.52 -2.61 1.10
C PRO A 322 -4.17 -4.09 1.36
N TYR A 323 -2.92 -4.37 1.72
CA TYR A 323 -2.42 -5.72 2.01
C TYR A 323 -2.45 -6.06 3.51
N SER A 324 -2.91 -5.12 4.34
CA SER A 324 -3.05 -5.30 5.79
C SER A 324 -4.20 -6.26 6.11
N ASP A 325 -4.16 -6.89 7.29
CA ASP A 325 -5.40 -7.40 7.87
C ASP A 325 -6.41 -6.26 8.06
N SER A 326 -7.71 -6.59 8.04
CA SER A 326 -8.78 -5.63 8.28
C SER A 326 -9.85 -6.22 9.18
N ILE A 327 -10.41 -5.42 10.09
CA ILE A 327 -11.61 -5.80 10.85
C ILE A 327 -12.83 -5.47 9.97
N PRO A 328 -13.66 -6.45 9.57
CA PRO A 328 -14.79 -6.19 8.69
C PRO A 328 -15.75 -5.13 9.26
N GLY A 329 -16.14 -4.17 8.43
CA GLY A 329 -17.03 -3.08 8.82
C GLY A 329 -16.39 -2.02 9.72
N PHE A 330 -15.07 -2.10 9.98
CA PHE A 330 -14.36 -1.16 10.83
C PHE A 330 -13.71 -0.02 10.04
N ILE A 331 -13.54 1.14 10.68
CA ILE A 331 -12.96 2.33 10.04
C ILE A 331 -11.47 2.08 9.77
N ASN A 332 -11.04 2.26 8.52
CA ASN A 332 -9.66 2.07 8.05
C ASN A 332 -8.68 3.17 8.51
N SER A 333 -8.67 3.47 9.82
CA SER A 333 -7.84 4.51 10.43
C SER A 333 -7.05 3.97 11.63
N LEU A 334 -5.76 4.32 11.71
CA LEU A 334 -4.87 3.96 12.82
C LEU A 334 -5.48 4.30 14.18
N LEU A 335 -6.03 5.51 14.34
CA LEU A 335 -6.64 5.93 15.60
C LEU A 335 -7.84 5.08 15.97
N ALA A 336 -8.71 4.74 15.01
CA ALA A 336 -9.85 3.87 15.26
C ALA A 336 -9.40 2.49 15.74
N TYR A 337 -8.35 1.93 15.12
CA TYR A 337 -7.76 0.65 15.55
C TYR A 337 -7.15 0.78 16.94
N VAL A 338 -6.36 1.81 17.22
CA VAL A 338 -5.79 2.07 18.55
C VAL A 338 -6.89 2.10 19.61
N THR A 339 -7.94 2.89 19.40
CA THR A 339 -9.08 2.98 20.34
C THR A 339 -9.72 1.62 20.54
N TYR A 340 -9.99 0.87 19.47
CA TYR A 340 -10.52 -0.49 19.58
C TYR A 340 -9.61 -1.40 20.43
N PHE A 341 -8.29 -1.39 20.23
CA PHE A 341 -7.37 -2.22 20.99
C PHE A 341 -7.18 -1.77 22.45
N LYS A 342 -7.44 -0.48 22.77
CA LYS A 342 -7.48 0.01 24.15
C LYS A 342 -8.75 -0.42 24.89
N THR A 343 -9.90 -0.43 24.19
CA THR A 343 -11.21 -0.67 24.82
C THR A 343 -11.75 -2.07 24.61
N ARG A 344 -11.11 -2.91 23.79
CA ARG A 344 -11.62 -4.25 23.50
C ARG A 344 -11.68 -5.09 24.77
N VAL A 345 -12.78 -5.80 24.91
CA VAL A 345 -12.92 -6.86 25.90
C VAL A 345 -12.63 -8.17 25.19
N ILE A 346 -11.64 -8.90 25.69
CA ILE A 346 -11.32 -10.25 25.22
C ILE A 346 -12.17 -11.21 26.05
N GLU A 347 -13.30 -11.65 25.49
CA GLU A 347 -14.10 -12.72 26.08
C GLU A 347 -13.47 -14.08 25.78
N GLU A 348 -12.83 -14.70 26.76
CA GLU A 348 -12.31 -16.06 26.63
C GLU A 348 -13.47 -17.07 26.67
N LYS A 349 -13.83 -17.62 25.50
CA LYS A 349 -14.81 -18.70 25.38
C LYS A 349 -14.11 -20.05 25.31
N ASP A 350 -14.10 -20.82 26.39
CA ASP A 350 -13.45 -22.13 26.39
C ASP A 350 -14.27 -23.21 25.67
N PHE A 351 -13.72 -23.74 24.57
CA PHE A 351 -14.27 -24.84 23.77
C PHE A 351 -13.69 -26.21 24.13
N SER A 352 -12.80 -26.32 25.13
CA SER A 352 -12.11 -27.56 25.50
C SER A 352 -12.96 -28.54 26.32
N SER A 353 -14.09 -28.09 26.87
CA SER A 353 -14.99 -28.95 27.65
C SER A 353 -15.57 -30.10 26.80
N PRO A 354 -15.75 -31.30 27.38
CA PRO A 354 -16.32 -32.45 26.66
C PRO A 354 -17.66 -32.15 25.98
N GLU A 355 -18.52 -31.37 26.63
CA GLU A 355 -19.82 -30.97 26.11
C GLU A 355 -19.69 -30.09 24.86
N LYS A 356 -18.76 -29.12 24.88
CA LYS A 356 -18.50 -28.24 23.73
C LYS A 356 -17.87 -28.99 22.57
N ILE A 357 -16.94 -29.91 22.85
CA ILE A 357 -16.35 -30.77 21.81
C ILE A 357 -17.43 -31.69 21.20
N ALA A 358 -18.33 -32.25 22.01
CA ALA A 358 -19.46 -33.03 21.51
C ALA A 358 -20.40 -32.19 20.63
N GLU A 359 -20.67 -30.94 21.02
CA GLU A 359 -21.45 -29.98 20.24
C GLU A 359 -20.79 -29.66 18.90
N LEU A 360 -19.49 -29.37 18.87
CA LEU A 360 -18.73 -29.07 17.65
C LEU A 360 -18.69 -30.27 16.70
N ASN A 361 -18.55 -31.49 17.23
CA ASN A 361 -18.56 -32.72 16.42
C ASN A 361 -19.93 -33.04 15.82
N LYS A 362 -21.02 -32.46 16.34
CA LYS A 362 -22.38 -32.76 15.88
C LYS A 362 -22.54 -32.40 14.41
N GLY A 363 -22.95 -33.38 13.61
CA GLY A 363 -23.19 -33.22 12.18
C GLY A 363 -21.93 -33.19 11.30
N LEU A 364 -20.73 -33.38 11.87
CA LEU A 364 -19.53 -33.62 11.07
C LEU A 364 -19.49 -35.07 10.59
N VAL A 365 -19.17 -35.28 9.31
CA VAL A 365 -19.13 -36.61 8.68
C VAL A 365 -17.68 -37.04 8.42
N ASN A 366 -16.92 -36.21 7.70
CA ASN A 366 -15.51 -36.45 7.35
C ASN A 366 -14.53 -35.57 8.14
N ALA A 367 -14.97 -35.06 9.28
CA ALA A 367 -14.09 -34.31 10.18
C ALA A 367 -14.36 -34.70 11.63
N SER A 368 -13.36 -34.51 12.49
CA SER A 368 -13.52 -34.68 13.93
C SER A 368 -12.76 -33.62 14.69
N VAL A 369 -13.37 -33.13 15.76
CA VAL A 369 -12.79 -32.16 16.69
C VAL A 369 -12.39 -32.90 17.96
N ARG A 370 -11.18 -32.67 18.47
CA ARG A 370 -10.74 -33.23 19.76
C ARG A 370 -9.77 -32.29 20.47
N VAL A 371 -9.59 -32.51 21.76
CA VAL A 371 -8.57 -31.81 22.55
C VAL A 371 -7.29 -32.63 22.57
N GLU A 372 -6.17 -31.99 22.27
CA GLU A 372 -4.82 -32.55 22.37
C GLU A 372 -3.93 -31.58 23.18
N GLY A 373 -3.79 -31.86 24.47
CA GLY A 373 -3.05 -31.00 25.39
C GLY A 373 -3.64 -29.57 25.44
N PRO A 374 -2.84 -28.52 25.17
CA PRO A 374 -3.32 -27.14 25.20
C PRO A 374 -4.12 -26.72 23.96
N ASN A 375 -4.35 -27.65 23.02
CA ASN A 375 -4.90 -27.33 21.71
C ASN A 375 -6.21 -28.08 21.44
N ILE A 376 -7.07 -27.46 20.65
CA ILE A 376 -8.18 -28.11 19.96
C ILE A 376 -7.72 -28.42 18.54
N VAL A 377 -7.88 -29.67 18.12
CA VAL A 377 -7.48 -30.17 16.81
C VAL A 377 -8.71 -30.54 16.02
N VAL A 378 -8.85 -29.96 14.83
CA VAL A 378 -9.86 -30.33 13.83
C VAL A 378 -9.17 -31.13 12.74
N ILE A 379 -9.50 -32.41 12.65
CA ILE A 379 -8.95 -33.35 11.67
C ILE A 379 -9.93 -33.39 10.50
N ASP A 380 -9.55 -32.84 9.35
CA ASP A 380 -10.29 -32.99 8.09
C ASP A 380 -9.78 -34.22 7.33
N ARG A 381 -10.61 -35.27 7.27
CA ARG A 381 -10.26 -36.54 6.64
C ARG A 381 -10.31 -36.48 5.12
N ASP A 382 -11.08 -35.57 4.54
CA ASP A 382 -11.13 -35.39 3.08
C ASP A 382 -9.79 -34.89 2.56
N THR A 383 -9.21 -33.91 3.27
CA THR A 383 -7.96 -33.26 2.87
C THR A 383 -6.74 -33.84 3.57
N ARG A 384 -6.94 -34.69 4.58
CA ARG A 384 -5.88 -35.25 5.45
C ARG A 384 -5.05 -34.15 6.13
N LYS A 385 -5.74 -33.10 6.58
CA LYS A 385 -5.12 -31.94 7.24
C LYS A 385 -5.64 -31.78 8.65
N ASP A 386 -4.75 -31.33 9.52
CA ASP A 386 -5.05 -31.06 10.92
C ASP A 386 -4.97 -29.54 11.15
N HIS A 387 -6.04 -28.98 11.70
CA HIS A 387 -6.12 -27.57 12.04
C HIS A 387 -6.05 -27.41 13.55
N PHE A 388 -5.15 -26.54 14.02
CA PHE A 388 -4.87 -26.37 15.43
C PHE A 388 -5.39 -25.02 15.94
N PHE A 389 -6.12 -25.07 17.04
CA PHE A 389 -6.72 -23.93 17.71
C PHE A 389 -6.36 -23.95 19.20
N ARG A 390 -6.31 -22.77 19.80
CA ARG A 390 -6.34 -22.60 21.25
C ARG A 390 -7.69 -23.06 21.80
N HIS A 391 -7.76 -23.22 23.12
CA HIS A 391 -9.01 -23.55 23.81
C HIS A 391 -10.12 -22.50 23.60
N ASP A 392 -9.76 -21.24 23.39
CA ASP A 392 -10.70 -20.16 23.04
C ASP A 392 -11.17 -20.14 21.58
N GLY A 393 -10.71 -21.09 20.77
CA GLY A 393 -11.08 -21.21 19.36
C GLY A 393 -10.28 -20.33 18.40
N PHE A 394 -9.29 -19.55 18.87
CA PHE A 394 -8.37 -18.83 17.97
C PHE A 394 -7.36 -19.78 17.32
N PRO A 395 -7.04 -19.61 16.02
CA PRO A 395 -6.07 -20.44 15.34
C PRO A 395 -4.66 -20.21 15.90
N ILE A 396 -3.89 -21.29 16.11
CA ILE A 396 -2.48 -21.17 16.54
C ILE A 396 -1.64 -20.49 15.45
N ASN A 397 -1.99 -20.70 14.19
CA ASN A 397 -1.40 -20.00 13.06
C ASN A 397 -2.51 -19.43 12.15
N PRO A 398 -2.89 -18.15 12.33
CA PRO A 398 -3.95 -17.53 11.55
C PRO A 398 -3.64 -17.47 10.05
N TYR A 399 -2.36 -17.51 9.66
CA TYR A 399 -1.90 -17.47 8.27
C TYR A 399 -1.51 -18.85 7.73
N CYS A 400 -1.93 -19.94 8.37
CA CYS A 400 -1.65 -21.29 7.89
C CYS A 400 -2.15 -21.46 6.45
N SER A 401 -1.26 -21.91 5.54
CA SER A 401 -1.58 -22.18 4.13
C SER A 401 -2.55 -23.34 3.95
N GLU A 402 -2.82 -24.10 5.02
CA GLU A 402 -3.63 -25.31 4.96
C GLU A 402 -5.13 -25.04 5.10
N ARG A 403 -5.54 -23.83 5.51
CA ARG A 403 -6.95 -23.44 5.66
C ARG A 403 -7.72 -23.41 4.32
N PRO A 404 -9.03 -23.67 4.31
CA PRO A 404 -9.85 -23.49 3.12
C PRO A 404 -9.79 -22.05 2.59
N LEU A 405 -9.50 -21.87 1.30
CA LEU A 405 -9.38 -20.55 0.66
C LEU A 405 -10.66 -19.72 0.76
N VAL A 406 -11.83 -20.36 0.87
CA VAL A 406 -13.13 -19.69 0.99
C VAL A 406 -13.29 -18.97 2.34
N LEU A 407 -12.58 -19.43 3.38
CA LEU A 407 -12.60 -18.82 4.72
C LEU A 407 -11.57 -17.68 4.83
N CYS A 408 -11.52 -16.79 3.83
CA CYS A 408 -10.53 -15.72 3.66
C CYS A 408 -10.15 -14.94 4.95
N HIS A 409 -8.94 -14.40 4.89
CA HIS A 409 -7.98 -13.97 5.93
C HIS A 409 -8.44 -13.33 7.26
N HIS A 410 -9.65 -12.82 7.43
CA HIS A 410 -9.89 -11.81 8.47
C HIS A 410 -10.55 -12.31 9.75
N ASP A 411 -11.33 -13.40 9.73
CA ASP A 411 -12.03 -13.89 10.93
C ASP A 411 -11.90 -15.41 11.18
N TYR A 412 -10.95 -16.08 10.52
CA TYR A 412 -10.77 -17.53 10.61
C TYR A 412 -10.64 -18.00 12.07
N ASN A 413 -11.58 -18.84 12.52
CA ASN A 413 -11.65 -19.38 13.87
C ASN A 413 -12.24 -20.81 13.86
N LEU A 414 -12.20 -21.48 15.02
CA LEU A 414 -12.67 -22.85 15.20
C LEU A 414 -14.13 -23.04 14.74
N VAL A 415 -15.03 -22.13 15.13
CA VAL A 415 -16.46 -22.24 14.82
C VAL A 415 -16.70 -22.13 13.32
N LEU A 416 -16.07 -21.15 12.66
CA LEU A 416 -16.19 -20.97 11.20
C LEU A 416 -15.68 -22.18 10.43
N LEU A 417 -14.55 -22.78 10.85
CA LEU A 417 -14.04 -24.00 10.20
C LEU A 417 -15.03 -25.15 10.37
N VAL A 418 -15.56 -25.37 11.57
CA VAL A 418 -16.51 -26.45 11.86
C VAL A 418 -17.80 -26.27 11.06
N ASP A 419 -18.36 -25.07 11.00
CA ASP A 419 -19.58 -24.78 10.24
C ASP A 419 -19.36 -24.96 8.72
N TYR A 420 -18.20 -24.56 8.22
CA TYR A 420 -17.79 -24.81 6.84
C TYR A 420 -17.70 -26.31 6.53
N LEU A 421 -17.04 -27.09 7.39
CA LEU A 421 -16.91 -28.54 7.20
C LEU A 421 -18.27 -29.25 7.30
N ARG A 422 -19.20 -28.72 8.12
CA ARG A 422 -20.57 -29.23 8.20
C ARG A 422 -21.35 -28.97 6.91
N THR A 423 -21.31 -27.74 6.40
CA THR A 423 -22.07 -27.31 5.19
C THR A 423 -21.52 -27.91 3.89
N LYS A 424 -20.20 -28.00 3.74
CA LYS A 424 -19.54 -28.71 2.63
C LYS A 424 -20.09 -30.13 2.45
N ASN A 425 -20.35 -30.81 3.57
CA ASN A 425 -20.88 -32.18 3.55
C ASN A 425 -22.38 -32.23 3.27
N SER A 426 -23.16 -31.23 3.70
CA SER A 426 -24.60 -31.15 3.35
C SER A 426 -24.81 -31.02 1.84
N ASN A 427 -23.99 -30.21 1.15
CA ASN A 427 -24.11 -30.02 -0.29
C ASN A 427 -23.73 -31.28 -1.10
N ASN A 428 -22.76 -32.06 -0.62
CA ASN A 428 -22.38 -33.34 -1.24
C ASN A 428 -23.44 -34.46 -1.06
N ILE A 429 -24.33 -34.34 -0.07
CA ILE A 429 -25.41 -35.31 0.17
C ILE A 429 -26.65 -34.99 -0.70
N SER A 430 -26.84 -33.72 -1.08
CA SER A 430 -27.94 -33.29 -1.96
C SER A 430 -27.71 -33.48 -3.46
N GLU A 431 -26.52 -33.90 -3.88
CA GLU A 431 -26.18 -34.20 -5.29
C GLU A 431 -26.11 -35.70 -5.61
N VAL A 432 -26.60 -36.57 -4.71
CA VAL A 432 -26.70 -38.03 -4.92
C VAL A 432 -28.13 -38.48 -5.17
#